data_AF-A0A1C6KG65-F1
#
_entry.id   AF-A0A1C6KG65-F1
#
_cell.length_a   1.000
_cell.length_b   1.000
_cell.length_c   1.000
_cell.angle_alpha   90.00
_cell.angle_beta   90.00
_cell.angle_gamma   90.00
#
_symmetry.space_group_name_H-M   'P 1'
#
loop_
_entity.id
_entity.type
_entity.pdbx_description
1 polymer ?
#
loop_
_entity_poly.entity_id
_entity_poly.type
_entity_poly.pdbx_seq_one_letter_code
_entity_poly.pdbx_strand_id
1 'polypeptide(L)'
;MKTFFINSYEIKKLCCLFFAGEVIMYALIGSFMGINSISFSLIWQMAVISIILTILQYVLYTFNFMSNVKMGIKVLIHYLLLIVLGYGFAKNFNWFDLNNINNIFIYLTIFTVCFIITAGSIGIYTKLTGERFNEKLKVYKELKKSEDVEGK
;
A
#
# COMPACT_ATOMS: atom_id res chain seq x y z
N MET A 1 -9.94 14.84 -20.00
CA MET A 1 -10.77 13.60 -20.05
C MET A 1 -9.94 12.32 -19.96
N LYS A 2 -8.97 12.06 -20.85
CA LYS A 2 -8.16 10.81 -20.82
C LYS A 2 -7.49 10.54 -19.47
N THR A 3 -6.88 11.54 -18.84
CA THR A 3 -6.22 11.42 -17.53
C THR A 3 -7.18 11.01 -16.41
N PHE A 4 -8.42 11.50 -16.44
CA PHE A 4 -9.44 11.14 -15.45
C PHE A 4 -9.84 9.66 -15.57
N PHE A 5 -10.04 9.17 -16.80
CA PHE A 5 -10.35 7.76 -17.04
C PHE A 5 -9.21 6.82 -16.64
N ILE A 6 -7.96 7.20 -16.95
CA ILE A 6 -6.76 6.44 -16.55
C ILE A 6 -6.65 6.37 -15.03
N ASN A 7 -6.78 7.50 -14.33
CA ASN A 7 -6.70 7.55 -12.87
C ASN A 7 -7.84 6.75 -12.22
N SER A 8 -9.06 6.83 -12.74
CA SER A 8 -10.19 6.05 -12.23
C SER A 8 -9.98 4.54 -12.39
N TYR A 9 -9.40 4.12 -13.52
CA TYR A 9 -9.07 2.71 -13.75
C TYR A 9 -8.00 2.21 -12.77
N GLU A 10 -6.90 2.96 -12.59
CA GLU A 10 -5.83 2.59 -11.65
C GLU A 10 -6.33 2.50 -10.20
N ILE A 11 -7.18 3.42 -9.76
CA ILE A 11 -7.80 3.38 -8.42
C ILE A 11 -8.63 2.10 -8.25
N LYS A 12 -9.50 1.77 -9.22
CA LYS A 12 -10.32 0.54 -9.16
C LYS A 12 -9.45 -0.71 -9.12
N LYS A 13 -8.41 -0.76 -9.95
CA LYS A 13 -7.47 -1.88 -10.01
C LYS A 13 -6.75 -2.07 -8.67
N LEU A 14 -6.23 -1.00 -8.07
CA LEU A 14 -5.57 -1.04 -6.76
C LEU A 14 -6.53 -1.52 -5.67
N CYS A 15 -7.77 -1.01 -5.65
CA CYS A 15 -8.79 -1.42 -4.71
C CYS A 15 -9.10 -2.92 -4.80
N CYS A 16 -9.29 -3.43 -6.02
CA CYS A 16 -9.51 -4.86 -6.24
C CYS A 16 -8.32 -5.72 -5.82
N LEU A 17 -7.08 -5.25 -6.04
CA LEU A 17 -5.87 -5.97 -5.63
C LEU A 17 -5.75 -6.05 -4.10
N PHE A 18 -6.02 -4.95 -3.38
CA PHE A 18 -6.01 -4.97 -1.91
C PHE A 18 -7.10 -5.90 -1.38
N PHE A 19 -8.33 -5.77 -1.86
CA PHE A 19 -9.44 -6.63 -1.45
C PHE A 19 -9.15 -8.12 -1.71
N ALA A 20 -8.67 -8.46 -2.91
CA ALA A 20 -8.33 -9.84 -3.25
C ALA A 20 -7.20 -10.38 -2.36
N GLY A 21 -6.17 -9.56 -2.11
CA GLY A 21 -5.07 -9.91 -1.21
C GLY A 21 -5.55 -10.21 0.21
N GLU A 22 -6.42 -9.36 0.77
CA GLU A 22 -7.01 -9.55 2.09
C GLU A 22 -7.82 -10.86 2.17
N VAL A 23 -8.70 -11.11 1.18
CA VAL A 23 -9.54 -12.31 1.14
C VAL A 23 -8.68 -13.57 1.02
N ILE A 24 -7.68 -13.58 0.14
CA ILE A 24 -6.78 -14.72 -0.04
C ILE A 24 -6.00 -14.99 1.25
N MET A 25 -5.42 -13.96 1.87
CA MET A 25 -4.67 -14.11 3.11
C MET A 25 -5.55 -14.66 4.24
N TYR A 26 -6.78 -14.14 4.36
CA TYR A 26 -7.73 -14.65 5.35
C TYR A 26 -8.13 -16.09 5.08
N ALA A 27 -8.44 -16.45 3.83
CA ALA A 27 -8.80 -17.81 3.47
C ALA A 27 -7.66 -18.81 3.75
N LEU A 28 -6.41 -18.42 3.44
CA LEU A 28 -5.23 -19.24 3.73
C LEU A 28 -5.05 -19.45 5.23
N ILE A 29 -5.00 -18.38 6.02
CA ILE A 29 -4.79 -18.46 7.47
C ILE A 29 -5.98 -19.16 8.15
N GLY A 30 -7.20 -18.80 7.77
CA GLY A 30 -8.43 -19.38 8.30
C GLY A 30 -8.50 -20.89 8.08
N SER A 31 -8.04 -21.39 6.93
CA SER A 31 -7.99 -22.83 6.66
C SER A 31 -7.09 -23.58 7.66
N PHE A 32 -5.93 -23.02 8.01
CA PHE A 32 -5.06 -23.60 9.05
C PHE A 32 -5.67 -23.57 10.45
N MET A 33 -6.61 -22.65 10.70
CA MET A 33 -7.35 -22.51 11.96
C MET A 33 -8.67 -23.30 11.98
N GLY A 34 -8.99 -24.05 10.91
CA GLY A 34 -10.26 -24.78 10.78
C GLY A 34 -11.48 -23.90 10.48
N ILE A 35 -11.26 -22.66 10.05
CA ILE A 35 -12.30 -21.70 9.65
C ILE A 35 -12.65 -21.94 8.18
N ASN A 36 -13.84 -22.47 7.93
CA ASN A 36 -14.28 -22.85 6.58
C ASN A 36 -15.16 -21.81 5.89
N SER A 37 -15.41 -20.66 6.52
CA SER A 37 -16.27 -19.62 5.95
C SER A 37 -15.84 -18.23 6.38
N ILE A 38 -16.09 -17.26 5.51
CA ILE A 38 -15.90 -15.84 5.79
C ILE A 38 -17.26 -15.26 6.15
N SER A 39 -17.37 -14.58 7.29
CA SER A 39 -18.63 -13.95 7.67
C SER A 39 -18.95 -12.77 6.75
N PHE A 40 -20.23 -12.56 6.45
CA PHE A 40 -20.66 -11.46 5.57
C PHE A 40 -20.22 -10.07 6.08
N SER A 41 -20.24 -9.88 7.41
CA SER A 41 -19.74 -8.64 8.03
C SER A 41 -18.26 -8.41 7.76
N LEU A 42 -17.43 -9.46 7.83
CA LEU A 42 -15.98 -9.37 7.62
C LEU A 42 -15.64 -9.05 6.16
N ILE A 43 -16.44 -9.53 5.20
CA ILE A 43 -16.31 -9.17 3.78
C ILE A 43 -16.49 -7.65 3.58
N TRP A 44 -17.51 -7.05 4.20
CA TRP A 44 -17.71 -5.60 4.12
C TRP A 44 -16.61 -4.80 4.82
N GLN A 45 -16.07 -5.31 5.92
CA GLN A 45 -14.92 -4.70 6.59
C GLN A 45 -13.70 -4.69 5.66
N MET A 46 -13.38 -5.81 5.02
CA MET A 46 -12.32 -5.91 4.00
C MET A 46 -12.55 -4.95 2.83
N ALA A 47 -13.79 -4.86 2.34
CA ALA A 47 -14.12 -3.92 1.26
C ALA A 47 -13.82 -2.46 1.66
N VAL A 48 -14.25 -2.05 2.85
CA VAL A 48 -13.97 -0.68 3.35
C VAL A 48 -12.47 -0.44 3.54
N ILE A 49 -11.74 -1.41 4.10
CA ILE A 49 -10.28 -1.31 4.29
C ILE A 49 -9.59 -1.16 2.93
N SER A 50 -9.95 -1.97 1.94
CA SER A 50 -9.36 -1.90 0.60
C SER A 50 -9.53 -0.53 -0.06
N ILE A 51 -10.68 0.12 0.15
CA ILE A 51 -10.95 1.48 -0.35
C ILE A 51 -10.03 2.49 0.38
N ILE A 52 -9.95 2.41 1.71
CA ILE A 52 -9.11 3.32 2.49
C ILE A 52 -7.63 3.14 2.14
N LEU A 53 -7.15 1.90 2.03
CA LEU A 53 -5.78 1.58 1.61
C LEU A 53 -5.47 2.16 0.23
N THR A 54 -6.42 2.05 -0.70
CA THR A 54 -6.27 2.61 -2.05
C THR A 54 -6.15 4.13 -2.01
N ILE A 55 -7.02 4.81 -1.27
CA ILE A 55 -6.96 6.27 -1.10
C ILE A 55 -5.62 6.67 -0.49
N LEU A 56 -5.19 5.98 0.57
CA LEU A 56 -3.93 6.25 1.25
C LEU A 56 -2.73 6.09 0.31
N GLN A 57 -2.66 4.97 -0.41
CA GLN A 57 -1.62 4.69 -1.40
C GLN A 57 -1.61 5.76 -2.50
N TYR A 58 -2.77 6.12 -3.02
CA TYR A 58 -2.88 7.11 -4.09
C TYR A 58 -2.50 8.52 -3.63
N VAL A 59 -2.90 8.93 -2.42
CA VAL A 59 -2.55 10.24 -1.84
C VAL A 59 -1.06 10.35 -1.55
N LEU A 60 -0.43 9.30 -1.00
CA LEU A 60 0.99 9.36 -0.63
C LEU A 60 1.94 9.33 -1.84
N TYR A 61 1.57 8.60 -2.90
CA TYR A 61 2.47 8.32 -4.02
C TYR A 61 2.09 9.00 -5.34
N THR A 62 0.81 9.29 -5.58
CA THR A 62 0.36 9.91 -6.84
C THR A 62 0.12 11.41 -6.73
N PHE A 63 -0.38 11.89 -5.59
CA PHE A 63 -0.53 13.33 -5.40
C PHE A 63 0.83 13.99 -5.12
N ASN A 64 1.02 15.18 -5.70
CA ASN A 64 2.20 16.02 -5.47
C ASN A 64 2.30 16.56 -4.03
N PHE A 65 1.35 16.17 -3.15
CA PHE A 65 1.27 16.55 -1.74
C PHE A 65 2.58 16.31 -0.99
N MET A 66 3.31 15.27 -1.37
CA MET A 66 4.55 14.87 -0.71
C MET A 66 5.74 14.84 -1.69
N SER A 67 5.74 15.68 -2.72
CA SER A 67 6.74 15.66 -3.81
C SER A 67 8.18 15.88 -3.33
N ASN A 68 8.38 16.74 -2.33
CA ASN A 68 9.69 17.11 -1.80
C ASN A 68 10.24 16.17 -0.70
N VAL A 69 9.47 15.15 -0.31
CA VAL A 69 9.86 14.25 0.78
C VAL A 69 10.55 13.02 0.22
N LYS A 70 11.68 12.64 0.85
CA LYS A 70 12.44 11.44 0.50
C LYS A 70 11.55 10.20 0.58
N MET A 71 11.70 9.29 -0.38
CA MET A 71 10.92 8.04 -0.46
C MET A 71 10.93 7.24 0.86
N GLY A 72 12.06 7.18 1.57
CA GLY A 72 12.14 6.48 2.86
C GLY A 72 11.23 7.07 3.94
N ILE A 73 11.07 8.40 3.97
CA ILE A 73 10.16 9.08 4.90
C ILE A 73 8.70 8.83 4.48
N LYS A 74 8.39 8.79 3.17
CA LYS A 74 7.05 8.42 2.68
C LYS A 74 6.64 7.02 3.14
N VAL A 75 7.56 6.06 3.05
CA VAL A 75 7.34 4.68 3.50
C VAL A 75 7.11 4.63 5.01
N LEU A 76 7.88 5.40 5.80
CA LEU A 76 7.69 5.48 7.25
C LEU A 76 6.34 6.10 7.63
N ILE A 77 5.93 7.18 6.94
CA ILE A 77 4.62 7.81 7.15
C ILE A 77 3.51 6.82 6.77
N HIS A 78 3.66 6.12 5.65
CA HIS A 78 2.69 5.11 5.23
C HIS A 78 2.53 4.03 6.31
N TYR A 79 3.66 3.50 6.81
CA TYR A 79 3.67 2.50 7.88
C TYR A 79 2.92 2.97 9.13
N LEU A 80 3.19 4.18 9.62
CA LEU A 80 2.52 4.73 10.79
C LEU A 80 1.01 4.91 10.56
N LEU A 81 0.61 5.38 9.38
CA LEU A 81 -0.81 5.53 9.03
C LEU A 81 -1.54 4.19 9.01
N LEU A 82 -0.89 3.13 8.51
CA LEU A 82 -1.49 1.80 8.51
C LEU A 82 -1.62 1.19 9.91
N ILE A 83 -0.66 1.45 10.83
CA ILE A 83 -0.81 1.03 12.24
C ILE A 83 -2.01 1.71 12.87
N VAL A 84 -2.12 3.03 12.71
CA VAL A 84 -3.26 3.79 13.28
C VAL A 84 -4.58 3.30 12.70
N LEU A 85 -4.61 3.03 11.39
CA LEU A 85 -5.78 2.47 10.72
C LEU A 85 -6.14 1.09 11.28
N GLY A 86 -5.18 0.17 11.35
CA GLY A 86 -5.41 -1.19 11.85
C GLY A 86 -5.84 -1.21 13.31
N TYR A 87 -5.25 -0.36 14.15
CA TYR A 87 -5.69 -0.17 15.54
C TYR A 87 -7.14 0.36 15.62
N GLY A 88 -7.49 1.34 14.79
CA GLY A 88 -8.85 1.89 14.71
C GLY A 88 -9.89 0.83 14.33
N PHE A 89 -9.58 -0.02 13.35
CA PHE A 89 -10.44 -1.14 12.96
C PHE A 89 -10.54 -2.20 14.07
N ALA A 90 -9.42 -2.61 14.65
CA ALA A 90 -9.41 -3.58 15.74
C ALA A 90 -10.28 -3.12 16.92
N LYS A 91 -10.23 -1.82 17.25
CA LYS A 91 -11.05 -1.21 18.31
C LYS A 91 -12.53 -1.17 17.95
N ASN A 92 -12.88 -0.77 16.72
CA ASN A 92 -14.27 -0.60 16.32
C ASN A 92 -15.00 -1.92 16.08
N PHE A 93 -14.27 -2.94 15.60
CA PHE A 93 -14.83 -4.24 15.23
C PHE A 93 -14.50 -5.36 16.23
N ASN A 94 -13.83 -5.04 17.34
CA ASN A 94 -13.43 -5.98 18.39
C ASN A 94 -12.69 -7.21 17.84
N TRP A 95 -11.75 -7.02 16.90
CA TRP A 95 -11.02 -8.12 16.27
C TRP A 95 -10.15 -8.90 17.26
N PHE A 96 -9.60 -8.22 18.26
CA PHE A 96 -8.85 -8.83 19.36
C PHE A 96 -8.95 -7.96 20.60
N ASP A 97 -8.68 -8.56 21.77
CA ASP A 97 -8.68 -7.83 23.03
C ASP A 97 -7.51 -6.85 23.09
N LEU A 98 -7.84 -5.56 23.03
CA LEU A 98 -6.91 -4.44 23.12
C LEU A 98 -6.49 -4.10 24.55
N ASN A 99 -7.14 -4.67 25.57
CA ASN A 99 -6.69 -4.48 26.96
C ASN A 99 -5.50 -5.39 27.29
N ASN A 100 -5.32 -6.47 26.53
CA ASN A 100 -4.19 -7.36 26.66
C ASN A 100 -2.99 -6.83 25.86
N ILE A 101 -1.98 -6.33 26.57
CA ILE A 101 -0.73 -5.80 25.98
C ILE A 101 -0.04 -6.85 25.08
N ASN A 102 -0.14 -8.15 25.42
CA ASN A 102 0.46 -9.22 24.62
C ASN A 102 -0.16 -9.29 23.21
N ASN A 103 -1.48 -9.12 23.09
CA ASN A 103 -2.17 -9.14 21.80
C ASN A 103 -1.74 -7.96 20.93
N ILE A 104 -1.58 -6.78 21.53
CA ILE A 104 -1.09 -5.58 20.84
C ILE A 104 0.34 -5.82 20.31
N PHE A 105 1.21 -6.41 21.14
CA PHE A 105 2.58 -6.71 20.76
C PHE A 105 2.66 -7.73 19.61
N ILE A 106 1.86 -8.80 19.66
CA ILE A 106 1.77 -9.80 18.59
C ILE A 106 1.27 -9.14 17.30
N TYR A 107 0.20 -8.34 17.38
CA TYR A 107 -0.33 -7.59 16.23
C TYR A 107 0.74 -6.71 15.59
N LEU A 108 1.40 -5.86 16.38
CA LEU A 108 2.44 -4.95 15.88
C LEU A 108 3.58 -5.73 15.23
N THR A 109 4.03 -6.83 15.86
CA THR A 109 5.13 -7.64 15.35
C THR A 109 4.79 -8.24 13.99
N ILE A 110 3.64 -8.93 13.88
CA ILE A 110 3.20 -9.56 12.62
C ILE A 110 3.00 -8.49 11.55
N PHE A 111 2.32 -7.39 11.89
CA PHE A 111 2.08 -6.29 10.97
C PHE A 111 3.39 -5.70 10.42
N THR A 112 4.38 -5.45 11.31
CA THR A 112 5.69 -4.92 10.93
C THR A 112 6.42 -5.84 9.97
N VAL A 113 6.44 -7.14 10.27
CA VAL A 113 7.12 -8.14 9.42
C VAL A 113 6.46 -8.21 8.04
N CYS A 114 5.13 -8.29 7.98
CA CYS A 114 4.39 -8.29 6.71
C CYS A 114 4.62 -7.01 5.90
N PHE A 115 4.65 -5.86 6.56
CA PHE A 115 4.93 -4.58 5.92
C PHE A 115 6.34 -4.52 5.35
N ILE A 116 7.35 -4.94 6.11
CA ILE A 116 8.75 -4.97 5.64
C ILE A 116 8.91 -5.91 4.44
N ILE A 117 8.32 -7.10 4.48
CA ILE A 117 8.37 -8.05 3.36
C ILE A 117 7.72 -7.43 2.12
N THR A 118 6.54 -6.84 2.27
CA THR A 118 5.79 -6.27 1.14
C THR A 118 6.50 -5.05 0.56
N ALA A 119 6.87 -4.06 1.39
CA ALA A 119 7.59 -2.87 0.95
C ALA A 119 8.98 -3.21 0.41
N GLY A 120 9.67 -4.16 1.05
CA GLY A 120 10.97 -4.67 0.62
C GLY A 120 10.91 -5.36 -0.74
N SER A 121 9.88 -6.18 -0.99
CA SER A 121 9.70 -6.87 -2.28
C SER A 121 9.56 -5.89 -3.44
N ILE A 122 8.85 -4.77 -3.24
CA ILE A 122 8.73 -3.69 -4.23
C ILE A 122 10.09 -3.00 -4.45
N GLY A 123 10.85 -2.76 -3.38
CA GLY A 123 12.20 -2.21 -3.47
C GLY A 123 13.17 -3.12 -4.21
N ILE A 124 13.06 -4.43 -4.02
CA ILE A 124 13.87 -5.43 -4.75
C ILE A 124 13.44 -5.50 -6.22
N TYR A 125 12.14 -5.56 -6.49
CA TYR A 125 11.59 -5.60 -7.84
C TYR A 125 12.08 -4.40 -8.67
N THR A 126 11.91 -3.17 -8.15
CA THR A 126 12.34 -1.94 -8.84
C THR A 126 13.85 -1.84 -9.04
N LYS A 127 14.64 -2.47 -8.15
CA LYS A 127 16.10 -2.57 -8.30
C LYS A 127 16.48 -3.56 -9.40
N LEU A 128 15.80 -4.71 -9.48
CA LEU A 128 16.07 -5.78 -10.44
C LEU A 128 15.62 -5.42 -11.85
N THR A 129 14.44 -4.81 -12.02
CA THR A 129 13.93 -4.39 -13.33
C THR A 129 14.66 -3.19 -13.91
N GLY A 130 15.53 -2.54 -13.13
CA GLY A 130 16.27 -1.37 -13.55
C GLY A 130 15.36 -0.17 -13.88
N GLU A 131 14.09 -0.18 -13.45
CA GLU A 131 13.13 0.92 -13.69
C GLU A 131 13.70 2.24 -13.17
N ARG A 132 14.36 2.20 -12.02
CA ARG A 132 15.03 3.37 -11.44
C ARG A 132 16.20 3.89 -12.29
N PHE A 133 16.83 3.03 -13.07
CA PHE A 133 17.88 3.42 -14.02
C PHE A 133 17.27 3.95 -15.32
N ASN A 134 16.20 3.33 -15.81
CA ASN A 134 15.43 3.79 -16.97
C ASN A 134 14.77 5.16 -16.74
N GLU A 135 14.24 5.43 -15.55
CA GLU A 135 13.71 6.75 -15.19
C GLU A 135 14.80 7.82 -15.18
N LYS A 136 15.96 7.53 -14.57
CA LYS A 136 17.11 8.46 -14.63
C LYS A 136 17.54 8.73 -16.06
N LEU A 137 17.65 7.70 -16.89
CA LEU A 137 17.97 7.85 -18.32
C LEU A 137 16.96 8.69 -19.08
N LYS A 138 15.66 8.58 -18.78
CA LYS A 138 14.62 9.45 -19.36
C LYS A 138 14.84 10.91 -18.98
N VAL A 139 15.04 11.20 -17.69
CA VAL A 139 15.31 12.56 -17.21
C VAL A 139 16.57 13.14 -17.85
N TYR A 140 17.66 12.36 -17.95
CA TYR A 140 18.87 12.78 -18.64
C TYR A 140 18.64 13.08 -20.13
N LYS A 141 17.85 12.25 -20.83
CA LYS A 141 17.52 12.50 -22.25
C LYS A 141 16.66 13.74 -22.42
N GLU A 142 15.74 14.01 -21.50
CA GLU A 142 14.89 15.20 -21.51
C GLU A 142 15.70 16.47 -21.24
N LEU A 143 16.57 16.46 -20.22
CA LEU A 143 17.48 17.58 -19.91
C LEU A 143 18.43 17.89 -21.07
N LYS A 144 19.03 16.86 -21.66
CA LYS A 144 19.91 17.04 -22.84
C LYS A 144 19.14 17.62 -24.03
N LYS A 145 17.89 17.19 -24.23
CA LYS A 145 17.05 17.70 -25.31
C LYS A 145 16.64 19.17 -25.09
N SER A 146 16.45 19.62 -23.85
CA SER A 146 16.23 21.04 -23.56
C SER A 146 17.49 21.89 -23.76
N GLU A 147 18.66 21.40 -23.38
CA GLU A 147 19.95 22.10 -23.61
C GLU A 147 20.25 22.28 -25.11
N ASP A 148 19.99 21.26 -25.94
CA ASP A 148 20.16 21.34 -27.41
C ASP A 148 19.14 22.31 -28.09
N VAL A 149 18.06 22.68 -27.40
CA VAL A 149 17.02 23.60 -27.90
C VAL A 149 17.26 25.05 -27.45
N GLU A 150 17.82 25.29 -26.26
CA GLU A 150 18.22 26.62 -25.80
C GLU A 150 19.59 27.08 -26.34
N GLY A 151 20.42 26.15 -26.82
CA GLY A 151 21.72 26.44 -27.46
C GLY A 151 21.67 26.82 -28.94
N LYS A 152 20.47 27.03 -29.52
CA LYS A 152 20.23 27.48 -30.90
C LYS A 152 19.46 28.79 -30.92
#